data_AF-A0A812UT56-F1
#
_entry.id   AF-A0A812UT56-F1
#
_cell.length_a   1.000
_cell.length_b   1.000
_cell.length_c   1.000
_cell.angle_alpha   90.00
_cell.angle_beta   90.00
_cell.angle_gamma   90.00
#
_symmetry.space_group_name_H-M   'P 1'
#
loop_
_entity.id
_entity.type
_entity.pdbx_description
1 polymer ?
#
loop_
_entity_poly.entity_id
_entity_poly.type
_entity_poly.pdbx_seq_one_letter_code
_entity_poly.pdbx_strand_id
1 'polypeptide(L)'
;MPASPKDFTDLRQTSLKSQREDGRPSLLKIRSVDSKDVDALNEEEMQVAFGRDIWTYFAIVSLGKIGRWDTLFTMLLVLVNVAMQVAFVIILMSEYFLERPFEEKIGFARVWRTSVGHDARHMDLAQTSLVSRVCRGDGSLIVSTIQAELVEQINKFLGLGDDDFEPSAFSPGTMLSVLCILLWSLRVYKDLRRLGLVLEAWSYLPRADDTVLDEENGFKVISENRYYGFGTVSLFRFGMDVMLLVAGVRLLASTTSISSLILDAVALEAILDIDDFLFYALAPMSSRLAIQSIQPMKVKISPSRSQVESSFNFCLLACALLLPYLFMLKPLGESMSTVKFELCGGMQEFVVSYNQDIQMTYALQTVPERGVELFPSEVAVNDFKHSSDALPRYMVFSPTSQAFDADRVRPMSEEAEVFPICFETQVLQETGRVFRDPVAMSLIEPRFQSAVALWGRNATSCEEMRDLCDHPDARMLRYVCGGTCGCASPGASSWYKVPRQGCSSSCLLEAEASMACSDVAPTAPGWQSFWMNYVPVISSFFGCEDNDIIVYQTPRLAFKVVSELGADTSGNPTV
;
A
#
# COMPACT_ATOMS: atom_id res chain seq x y z
N MET A 1 26.98 23.94 14.59
CA MET A 1 28.00 22.88 14.80
C MET A 1 27.30 21.53 14.73
N PRO A 2 27.42 20.77 13.63
CA PRO A 2 26.76 19.48 13.52
C PRO A 2 27.71 18.36 13.94
N ALA A 3 27.22 17.47 14.80
CA ALA A 3 27.90 16.24 15.15
C ALA A 3 27.68 15.20 14.05
N SER A 4 28.79 14.66 13.55
CA SER A 4 28.88 13.58 12.56
C SER A 4 28.29 12.27 13.11
N PRO A 5 27.55 11.48 12.30
CA PRO A 5 27.11 10.15 12.69
C PRO A 5 28.29 9.17 12.54
N LYS A 6 28.74 8.60 13.67
CA LYS A 6 29.72 7.51 13.70
C LYS A 6 29.04 6.17 13.42
N ASP A 7 29.74 5.39 12.60
CA ASP A 7 29.49 4.02 12.17
C ASP A 7 28.90 3.12 13.26
N PHE A 8 27.78 2.47 12.91
CA PHE A 8 27.17 1.37 13.65
C PHE A 8 27.41 0.04 12.91
N THR A 9 28.69 -0.28 12.70
CA THR A 9 29.16 -1.55 12.12
C THR A 9 30.34 -2.06 12.92
N ASP A 10 30.13 -2.47 14.18
CA ASP A 10 31.16 -3.26 14.88
C ASP A 10 30.72 -4.06 16.14
N LEU A 11 29.44 -4.45 16.26
CA LEU A 11 28.96 -5.22 17.43
C LEU A 11 28.29 -6.56 17.08
N ARG A 12 28.76 -7.25 16.03
CA ARG A 12 28.28 -8.61 15.69
C ARG A 12 29.38 -9.60 15.33
N GLN A 13 30.55 -9.54 15.98
CA GLN A 13 31.64 -10.50 15.72
C GLN A 13 32.36 -11.09 16.95
N THR A 14 31.81 -10.98 18.16
CA THR A 14 32.40 -11.57 19.38
C THR A 14 31.41 -12.47 20.13
N SER A 15 30.92 -13.53 19.47
CA SER A 15 30.32 -14.68 20.18
C SER A 15 30.31 -16.00 19.38
N LEU A 16 31.27 -16.18 18.47
CA LEU A 16 31.44 -17.43 17.70
C LEU A 16 32.92 -17.82 17.63
N LYS A 17 33.54 -18.01 18.80
CA LYS A 17 34.86 -18.66 18.93
C LYS A 17 34.91 -19.44 20.25
N SER A 18 34.24 -20.59 20.31
CA SER A 18 34.62 -21.71 21.18
C SER A 18 33.72 -22.92 20.91
N GLN A 19 34.10 -23.74 19.93
CA GLN A 19 33.98 -25.21 19.94
C GLN A 19 34.49 -25.72 18.59
N ARG A 20 35.80 -25.97 18.54
CA ARG A 20 36.45 -26.76 17.51
C ARG A 20 36.89 -28.05 18.21
N GLU A 21 35.98 -29.01 18.29
CA GLU A 21 36.31 -30.40 18.61
C GLU A 21 36.32 -31.21 17.31
N ASP A 22 37.38 -32.00 17.17
CA ASP A 22 37.66 -32.89 16.06
C ASP A 22 36.58 -33.97 15.90
N GLY A 23 35.84 -33.88 14.79
CA GLY A 23 34.94 -34.94 14.33
C GLY A 23 35.05 -35.09 12.82
N ARG A 24 35.88 -36.04 12.36
CA ARG A 24 35.89 -36.48 10.96
C ARG A 24 34.47 -36.80 10.49
N PRO A 25 33.94 -36.21 9.40
CA PRO A 25 32.71 -36.70 8.81
C PRO A 25 32.99 -38.07 8.19
N SER A 26 32.39 -39.10 8.77
CA SER A 26 32.32 -40.44 8.20
C SER A 26 31.66 -40.33 6.83
N LEU A 27 32.47 -40.52 5.78
CA LEU A 27 32.01 -40.64 4.41
C LEU A 27 30.94 -41.74 4.38
N LEU A 28 29.69 -41.36 4.13
CA LEU A 28 28.55 -42.26 4.06
C LEU A 28 28.73 -43.13 2.81
N LYS A 29 29.34 -44.30 3.01
CA LYS A 29 29.57 -45.31 1.98
C LYS A 29 28.22 -45.92 1.63
N ILE A 30 27.53 -45.33 0.65
CA ILE A 30 26.34 -45.93 0.02
C ILE A 30 26.79 -47.25 -0.60
N ARG A 31 26.51 -48.34 0.11
CA ARG A 31 26.74 -49.70 -0.35
C ARG A 31 25.67 -49.95 -1.41
N SER A 32 26.06 -50.09 -2.67
CA SER A 32 25.16 -50.55 -3.73
C SER A 32 24.70 -51.95 -3.35
N VAL A 33 23.44 -52.06 -2.92
CA VAL A 33 22.79 -53.33 -2.62
C VAL A 33 22.60 -54.07 -3.94
N ASP A 34 23.16 -55.27 -4.01
CA ASP A 34 23.06 -56.16 -5.16
C ASP A 34 21.60 -56.63 -5.29
N SER A 35 21.01 -56.50 -6.48
CA SER A 35 19.56 -56.65 -6.71
C SER A 35 19.01 -58.09 -6.52
N LYS A 36 19.88 -59.05 -6.17
CA LYS A 36 19.53 -60.47 -5.98
C LYS A 36 19.30 -60.89 -4.53
N ASP A 37 19.65 -60.05 -3.55
CA ASP A 37 19.36 -60.29 -2.12
C ASP A 37 18.05 -59.62 -1.65
N VAL A 38 17.32 -58.94 -2.55
CA VAL A 38 16.09 -58.18 -2.21
C VAL A 38 14.85 -59.08 -2.11
N ASP A 39 14.86 -60.26 -2.75
CA ASP A 39 13.70 -61.16 -2.78
C ASP A 39 13.63 -62.12 -1.57
N ALA A 40 14.62 -62.10 -0.68
CA ALA A 40 14.67 -62.89 0.56
C ALA A 40 14.61 -62.03 1.84
N LEU A 41 14.33 -60.73 1.72
CA LEU A 41 13.91 -59.91 2.85
C LEU A 41 12.48 -60.33 3.23
N ASN A 42 12.40 -61.38 4.06
CA ASN A 42 11.25 -61.71 4.89
C ASN A 42 10.56 -60.44 5.36
N GLU A 43 9.22 -60.40 5.30
CA GLU A 43 8.35 -59.37 5.89
C GLU A 43 9.02 -58.67 7.10
N GLU A 44 9.75 -57.57 6.84
CA GLU A 44 10.54 -56.92 7.87
C GLU A 44 9.58 -56.28 8.87
N GLU A 45 9.59 -56.78 10.12
CA GLU A 45 8.77 -56.25 11.20
C GLU A 45 9.14 -54.77 11.43
N MET A 46 8.25 -53.84 11.05
CA MET A 46 8.46 -52.42 11.34
C MET A 46 8.31 -52.18 12.84
N GLN A 47 9.35 -51.61 13.43
CA GLN A 47 9.38 -51.21 14.84
C GLN A 47 8.86 -49.77 14.99
N VAL A 48 7.70 -49.61 15.63
CA VAL A 48 7.11 -48.31 15.95
C VAL A 48 7.54 -47.92 17.37
N ALA A 49 8.44 -46.96 17.47
CA ALA A 49 8.88 -46.41 18.74
C ALA A 49 7.83 -45.42 19.29
N PHE A 50 7.60 -45.48 20.60
CA PHE A 50 6.76 -44.52 21.30
C PHE A 50 7.31 -43.11 21.17
N GLY A 51 6.40 -42.14 20.97
CA GLY A 51 6.77 -40.75 20.90
C GLY A 51 7.23 -40.20 22.23
N ARG A 52 8.16 -39.24 22.18
CA ARG A 52 8.60 -38.46 23.35
C ARG A 52 7.66 -37.28 23.54
N ASP A 53 6.37 -37.57 23.64
CA ASP A 53 5.31 -36.59 23.81
C ASP A 53 4.54 -36.84 25.11
N ILE A 54 3.90 -35.79 25.63
CA ILE A 54 3.17 -35.82 26.90
C ILE A 54 2.03 -36.84 26.87
N TRP A 55 1.44 -37.05 25.69
CA TRP A 55 0.29 -37.92 25.49
C TRP A 55 0.65 -39.39 25.63
N THR A 56 1.75 -39.79 25.01
CA THR A 56 2.34 -41.13 25.13
C THR A 56 2.84 -41.37 26.55
N TYR A 57 3.40 -40.35 27.19
CA TYR A 57 3.83 -40.43 28.57
C TYR A 57 2.68 -40.72 29.55
N PHE A 58 1.51 -40.10 29.35
CA PHE A 58 0.32 -40.38 30.13
C PHE A 58 -0.08 -41.87 30.09
N ALA A 59 0.08 -42.52 28.94
CA ALA A 59 -0.15 -43.96 28.78
C ALA A 59 0.75 -44.79 29.70
N ILE A 60 2.02 -44.40 29.78
CA ILE A 60 3.10 -45.14 30.43
C ILE A 60 3.08 -44.95 31.95
N VAL A 61 2.68 -43.77 32.44
CA VAL A 61 2.59 -43.49 33.89
C VAL A 61 1.71 -44.47 34.64
N SER A 62 0.70 -45.01 33.95
CA SER A 62 -0.20 -45.99 34.54
C SER A 62 0.48 -47.31 34.90
N LEU A 63 1.72 -47.61 34.45
CA LEU A 63 2.44 -48.88 34.63
C LEU A 63 2.83 -49.25 36.07
N GLY A 64 2.55 -48.41 37.08
CA GLY A 64 2.58 -48.79 38.50
C GLY A 64 3.97 -48.81 39.16
N LYS A 65 5.06 -48.66 38.39
CA LYS A 65 6.43 -48.49 38.94
C LYS A 65 6.80 -47.03 39.25
N ILE A 66 5.94 -46.09 38.90
CA ILE A 66 6.17 -44.65 39.01
C ILE A 66 5.51 -44.13 40.30
N GLY A 67 6.17 -43.19 41.00
CA GLY A 67 5.67 -42.64 42.25
C GLY A 67 4.32 -41.93 42.08
N ARG A 68 3.52 -41.87 43.16
CA ARG A 68 2.24 -41.12 43.16
C ARG A 68 2.43 -39.64 42.79
N TRP A 69 3.56 -39.05 43.19
CA TRP A 69 3.91 -37.66 42.86
C TRP A 69 4.19 -37.45 41.38
N ASP A 70 4.97 -38.33 40.75
CA ASP A 70 5.22 -38.29 39.31
C ASP A 70 3.93 -38.48 38.51
N THR A 71 3.01 -39.33 39.00
CA THR A 71 1.68 -39.51 38.41
C THR A 71 0.84 -38.23 38.47
N LEU A 72 0.77 -37.60 39.65
CA LEU A 72 0.07 -36.33 39.83
C LEU A 72 0.66 -35.23 38.94
N PHE A 73 1.99 -35.13 38.89
CA PHE A 73 2.69 -34.16 38.08
C PHE A 73 2.44 -34.38 36.58
N THR A 74 2.39 -35.63 36.13
CA THR A 74 2.05 -35.97 34.75
C THR A 74 0.63 -35.57 34.38
N MET A 75 -0.32 -35.83 35.28
CA MET A 75 -1.70 -35.39 35.09
C MET A 75 -1.80 -33.88 34.94
N LEU A 76 -1.04 -33.13 35.76
CA LEU A 76 -0.96 -31.68 35.65
C LEU A 76 -0.35 -31.25 34.30
N LEU A 77 0.71 -31.91 33.83
CA LEU A 77 1.32 -31.61 32.52
C LEU A 77 0.38 -31.87 31.35
N VAL A 78 -0.37 -32.99 31.36
CA VAL A 78 -1.39 -33.28 30.35
C VAL A 78 -2.47 -32.20 30.36
N LEU A 79 -2.97 -31.81 31.54
CA LEU A 79 -3.97 -30.76 31.68
C LEU A 79 -3.47 -29.42 31.12
N VAL A 80 -2.24 -29.02 31.46
CA VAL A 80 -1.62 -27.79 30.95
C VAL A 80 -1.46 -27.86 29.44
N ASN A 81 -1.00 -28.98 28.89
CA ASN A 81 -0.86 -29.16 27.45
C ASN A 81 -2.20 -29.06 26.72
N VAL A 82 -3.24 -29.74 27.23
CA VAL A 82 -4.62 -29.64 26.71
C VAL A 82 -5.09 -28.19 26.75
N ALA A 83 -4.93 -27.50 27.88
CA ALA A 83 -5.35 -26.12 28.04
C ALA A 83 -4.64 -25.18 27.05
N MET A 84 -3.34 -25.36 26.83
CA MET A 84 -2.56 -24.57 25.87
C MET A 84 -3.02 -24.83 24.44
N GLN A 85 -3.14 -26.09 24.01
CA GLN A 85 -3.59 -26.40 22.65
C GLN A 85 -5.01 -25.90 22.40
N VAL A 86 -5.93 -26.06 23.36
CA VAL A 86 -7.30 -25.52 23.28
C VAL A 86 -7.28 -23.99 23.18
N ALA A 87 -6.44 -23.31 23.97
CA ALA A 87 -6.29 -21.87 23.87
C ALA A 87 -5.78 -21.43 22.49
N PHE A 88 -4.77 -22.11 21.92
CA PHE A 88 -4.29 -21.82 20.57
C PHE A 88 -5.36 -22.03 19.51
N VAL A 89 -6.11 -23.13 19.55
CA VAL A 89 -7.24 -23.35 18.63
C VAL A 89 -8.26 -22.22 18.73
N ILE A 90 -8.64 -21.81 19.95
CA ILE A 90 -9.59 -20.70 20.16
C ILE A 90 -9.02 -19.39 19.60
N ILE A 91 -7.76 -19.08 19.86
CA ILE A 91 -7.10 -17.85 19.39
C ILE A 91 -7.05 -17.83 17.86
N LEU A 92 -6.61 -18.92 17.23
CA LEU A 92 -6.49 -19.05 15.77
C LEU A 92 -7.85 -19.01 15.06
N MET A 93 -8.91 -19.50 15.71
CA MET A 93 -10.27 -19.46 15.17
C MET A 93 -10.99 -18.13 15.45
N SER A 94 -10.42 -17.23 16.25
CA SER A 94 -11.05 -15.97 16.62
C SER A 94 -11.06 -14.97 15.46
N GLU A 95 -12.15 -14.22 15.33
CA GLU A 95 -12.29 -13.12 14.36
C GLU A 95 -11.29 -11.98 14.58
N TYR A 96 -10.61 -11.95 15.73
CA TYR A 96 -9.56 -10.97 16.01
C TYR A 96 -8.26 -11.28 15.28
N PHE A 97 -7.96 -12.57 15.11
CA PHE A 97 -6.77 -13.04 14.38
C PHE A 97 -7.05 -13.21 12.88
N LEU A 98 -8.29 -13.56 12.53
CA LEU A 98 -8.71 -13.63 11.14
C LEU A 98 -8.92 -12.20 10.62
N GLU A 99 -8.27 -11.89 9.49
CA GLU A 99 -8.46 -10.59 8.84
C GLU A 99 -9.94 -10.39 8.49
N ARG A 100 -10.46 -9.16 8.63
CA ARG A 100 -11.87 -8.86 8.33
C ARG A 100 -12.24 -9.29 6.90
N PRO A 101 -13.47 -9.76 6.67
CA PRO A 101 -13.92 -10.16 5.34
C PRO A 101 -13.72 -9.00 4.34
N PHE A 102 -13.20 -9.32 3.16
CA PHE A 102 -12.92 -8.32 2.13
C PHE A 102 -14.18 -7.61 1.63
N GLU A 103 -15.34 -8.22 1.81
CA GLU A 103 -16.65 -7.66 1.50
C GLU A 103 -16.89 -6.33 2.23
N GLU A 104 -16.42 -6.18 3.48
CA GLU A 104 -16.47 -4.90 4.18
C GLU A 104 -15.55 -3.85 3.54
N LYS A 105 -14.36 -4.27 3.10
CA LYS A 105 -13.39 -3.40 2.42
C LYS A 105 -13.91 -2.88 1.09
N ILE A 106 -14.72 -3.65 0.36
CA ILE A 106 -15.40 -3.19 -0.86
C ILE A 106 -16.32 -2.00 -0.54
N GLY A 107 -17.11 -2.09 0.54
CA GLY A 107 -17.97 -1.01 0.99
C GLY A 107 -17.18 0.26 1.35
N PHE A 108 -16.08 0.10 2.10
CA PHE A 108 -15.20 1.22 2.45
C PHE A 108 -14.52 1.84 1.23
N ALA A 109 -14.06 1.03 0.28
CA ALA A 109 -13.48 1.50 -0.97
C ALA A 109 -14.47 2.36 -1.76
N ARG A 110 -15.71 1.90 -1.91
CA ARG A 110 -16.77 2.64 -2.61
C ARG A 110 -17.12 3.96 -1.94
N VAL A 111 -17.30 3.96 -0.62
CA VAL A 111 -17.58 5.18 0.15
C VAL A 111 -16.41 6.15 0.03
N TRP A 112 -15.17 5.67 0.18
CA TRP A 112 -13.98 6.50 0.03
C TRP A 112 -13.89 7.11 -1.37
N ARG A 113 -14.10 6.31 -2.42
CA ARG A 113 -14.05 6.73 -3.83
C ARG A 113 -15.00 7.89 -4.11
N THR A 114 -16.22 7.81 -3.58
CA THR A 114 -17.30 8.78 -3.83
C THR A 114 -17.27 10.01 -2.93
N SER A 115 -16.73 9.89 -1.71
CA SER A 115 -16.75 10.98 -0.71
C SER A 115 -15.43 11.74 -0.55
N VAL A 116 -14.30 11.07 -0.77
CA VAL A 116 -12.96 11.63 -0.49
C VAL A 116 -12.09 11.60 -1.74
N GLY A 117 -12.06 10.47 -2.47
CA GLY A 117 -11.11 10.23 -3.54
C GLY A 117 -11.16 11.25 -4.68
N HIS A 118 -12.35 11.77 -4.99
CA HIS A 118 -12.55 12.81 -6.00
C HIS A 118 -12.80 14.21 -5.42
N ASP A 119 -12.66 14.43 -4.11
CA ASP A 119 -12.90 15.77 -3.55
C ASP A 119 -11.80 16.74 -4.00
N ALA A 120 -12.18 17.87 -4.59
CA ALA A 120 -11.25 18.92 -5.03
C ALA A 120 -10.38 19.47 -3.90
N ARG A 121 -10.80 19.34 -2.63
CA ARG A 121 -10.00 19.71 -1.45
C ARG A 121 -8.74 18.86 -1.26
N HIS A 122 -8.71 17.67 -1.85
CA HIS A 122 -7.59 16.73 -1.77
C HIS A 122 -6.77 16.67 -3.07
N MET A 123 -7.08 17.55 -4.02
CA MET A 123 -6.23 17.76 -5.19
C MET A 123 -4.88 18.33 -4.75
N ASP A 124 -3.81 17.82 -5.34
CA ASP A 124 -2.47 18.29 -5.00
C ASP A 124 -2.09 19.58 -5.73
N LEU A 125 -0.89 20.08 -5.46
CA LEU A 125 -0.34 21.25 -6.16
C LEU A 125 -0.16 20.97 -7.66
N ALA A 126 0.04 19.71 -8.04
CA ALA A 126 0.18 19.28 -9.41
C ALA A 126 -1.15 19.17 -10.17
N GLN A 127 -2.27 19.54 -9.54
CA GLN A 127 -3.63 19.40 -10.09
C GLN A 127 -3.95 17.95 -10.48
N THR A 128 -3.43 16.98 -9.74
CA THR A 128 -3.77 15.55 -9.86
C THR A 128 -4.78 15.14 -8.80
N SER A 129 -5.67 14.22 -9.15
CA SER A 129 -6.67 13.73 -8.22
C SER A 129 -6.03 12.82 -7.17
N LEU A 130 -6.61 12.80 -5.96
CA LEU A 130 -6.18 11.90 -4.89
C LEU A 130 -6.28 10.43 -5.33
N VAL A 131 -7.29 10.07 -6.13
CA VAL A 131 -7.43 8.69 -6.63
C VAL A 131 -6.28 8.31 -7.54
N SER A 132 -5.95 9.14 -8.53
CA SER A 132 -4.84 8.84 -9.46
C SER A 132 -3.54 8.60 -8.69
N ARG A 133 -3.28 9.38 -7.64
CA ARG A 133 -2.11 9.21 -6.78
C ARG A 133 -2.16 7.90 -5.97
N VAL A 134 -3.30 7.56 -5.38
CA VAL A 134 -3.49 6.30 -4.62
C VAL A 134 -3.28 5.09 -5.52
N CYS A 135 -3.82 5.12 -6.74
CA CYS A 135 -3.77 4.00 -7.67
C CYS A 135 -2.39 3.77 -8.29
N ARG A 136 -1.57 4.82 -8.37
CA ARG A 136 -0.14 4.73 -8.74
C ARG A 136 0.78 4.39 -7.57
N GLY A 137 0.24 4.18 -6.37
CA GLY A 137 1.05 3.89 -5.19
C GLY A 137 1.95 5.04 -4.74
N ASP A 138 1.49 6.29 -4.87
CA ASP A 138 2.27 7.46 -4.47
C ASP A 138 2.54 7.46 -2.94
N GLY A 139 3.78 7.15 -2.56
CA GLY A 139 4.23 7.12 -1.17
C GLY A 139 4.34 8.49 -0.49
N SER A 140 4.14 9.59 -1.22
CA SER A 140 4.13 10.96 -0.65
C SER A 140 2.74 11.40 -0.14
N LEU A 141 1.74 10.53 -0.25
CA LEU A 141 0.39 10.80 0.22
C LEU A 141 0.34 10.97 1.74
N ILE A 142 -0.15 12.11 2.21
CA ILE A 142 -0.44 12.34 3.63
C ILE A 142 -1.85 11.83 3.99
N VAL A 143 -2.76 11.88 3.02
CA VAL A 143 -4.16 11.44 3.16
C VAL A 143 -4.36 10.19 2.32
N SER A 144 -5.14 9.23 2.82
CA SER A 144 -5.43 7.96 2.16
C SER A 144 -4.22 7.03 1.99
N THR A 145 -3.25 7.09 2.91
CA THR A 145 -2.12 6.15 2.97
C THR A 145 -2.59 4.70 3.05
N ILE A 146 -3.63 4.43 3.85
CA ILE A 146 -4.22 3.10 4.00
C ILE A 146 -4.72 2.55 2.65
N GLN A 147 -5.36 3.39 1.83
CA GLN A 147 -5.86 2.98 0.51
C GLN A 147 -4.70 2.73 -0.46
N ALA A 148 -3.65 3.56 -0.44
CA ALA A 148 -2.47 3.36 -1.28
C ALA A 148 -1.73 2.08 -0.91
N GLU A 149 -1.49 1.83 0.39
CA GLU A 149 -0.89 0.59 0.89
C GLU A 149 -1.74 -0.64 0.55
N LEU A 150 -3.07 -0.52 0.63
CA LEU A 150 -3.98 -1.60 0.26
C LEU A 150 -3.90 -1.94 -1.24
N VAL A 151 -3.89 -0.93 -2.12
CA VAL A 151 -3.72 -1.14 -3.57
C VAL A 151 -2.36 -1.75 -3.86
N GLU A 152 -1.29 -1.26 -3.24
CA GLU A 152 0.06 -1.80 -3.39
C GLU A 152 0.14 -3.27 -2.94
N GLN A 153 -0.48 -3.62 -1.80
CA GLN A 153 -0.57 -4.99 -1.31
C GLN A 153 -1.34 -5.89 -2.27
N ILE A 154 -2.48 -5.41 -2.81
CA ILE A 154 -3.26 -6.15 -3.81
C ILE A 154 -2.43 -6.40 -5.08
N ASN A 155 -1.77 -5.36 -5.60
CA ASN A 155 -0.92 -5.46 -6.78
C ASN A 155 0.20 -6.48 -6.58
N LYS A 156 0.90 -6.42 -5.43
CA LYS A 156 1.96 -7.38 -5.07
C LYS A 156 1.44 -8.80 -4.89
N PHE A 157 0.29 -8.98 -4.24
CA PHE A 157 -0.27 -10.30 -3.96
C PHE A 157 -0.75 -10.99 -5.24
N LEU A 158 -1.48 -10.26 -6.09
CA LEU A 158 -2.04 -10.79 -7.34
C LEU A 158 -1.05 -10.78 -8.52
N GLY A 159 0.05 -10.04 -8.40
CA GLY A 159 1.02 -9.85 -9.48
C GLY A 159 0.48 -8.95 -10.60
N LEU A 160 -0.26 -7.90 -10.23
CA LEU A 160 -0.84 -6.91 -11.16
C LEU A 160 0.13 -5.74 -11.37
N GLY A 161 0.19 -5.21 -12.59
CA GLY A 161 0.68 -3.85 -12.83
C GLY A 161 -0.27 -2.80 -12.25
N ASP A 162 0.13 -1.54 -12.27
CA ASP A 162 -0.67 -0.44 -11.69
C ASP A 162 -2.03 -0.31 -12.39
N ASP A 163 -2.03 -0.38 -13.73
CA ASP A 163 -3.23 -0.26 -14.56
C ASP A 163 -3.97 -1.59 -14.83
N ASP A 164 -3.39 -2.73 -14.44
CA ASP A 164 -3.98 -4.05 -14.70
C ASP A 164 -5.07 -4.39 -13.66
N PHE A 165 -6.24 -4.84 -14.11
CA PHE A 165 -7.32 -5.31 -13.22
C PHE A 165 -7.52 -6.82 -13.25
N GLU A 166 -7.05 -7.48 -14.30
CA GLU A 166 -7.16 -8.92 -14.45
C GLU A 166 -5.90 -9.61 -13.92
N PRO A 167 -6.03 -10.53 -12.95
CA PRO A 167 -4.89 -11.27 -12.45
C PRO A 167 -4.28 -12.10 -13.58
N SER A 168 -2.95 -12.05 -13.68
CA SER A 168 -2.25 -12.96 -14.58
C SER A 168 -2.50 -14.42 -14.16
N ALA A 169 -2.24 -15.38 -15.05
CA ALA A 169 -2.33 -16.80 -14.71
C ALA A 169 -1.41 -17.20 -13.54
N PHE A 170 -0.47 -16.33 -13.15
CA PHE A 170 0.49 -16.53 -12.08
C PHE A 170 0.37 -15.42 -11.03
N SER A 171 -0.38 -15.67 -9.95
CA SER A 171 -0.42 -14.77 -8.79
C SER A 171 0.59 -15.24 -7.73
N PRO A 172 1.69 -14.48 -7.48
CA PRO A 172 2.77 -14.91 -6.61
C PRO A 172 2.31 -15.10 -5.15
N GLY A 173 1.42 -14.24 -4.66
CA GLY A 173 0.86 -14.34 -3.31
C GLY A 173 0.01 -15.60 -3.13
N THR A 174 -0.85 -15.91 -4.11
CA THR A 174 -1.66 -17.14 -4.10
C THR A 174 -0.80 -18.39 -4.11
N MET A 175 0.27 -18.41 -4.92
CA MET A 175 1.17 -19.56 -4.97
C MET A 175 1.95 -19.75 -3.67
N LEU A 176 2.46 -18.66 -3.10
CA LEU A 176 3.11 -18.72 -1.80
C LEU A 176 2.15 -19.22 -0.72
N SER A 177 0.89 -18.76 -0.72
CA SER A 177 -0.14 -19.24 0.20
C SER A 177 -0.39 -20.74 0.06
N VAL A 178 -0.55 -21.25 -1.17
CA VAL A 178 -0.70 -22.70 -1.42
C VAL A 178 0.52 -23.49 -0.95
N LEU A 179 1.75 -22.97 -1.15
CA LEU A 179 2.97 -23.61 -0.67
C LEU A 179 3.04 -23.64 0.87
N CYS A 180 2.67 -22.55 1.54
CA CYS A 180 2.61 -22.53 3.01
C CYS A 180 1.53 -23.45 3.56
N ILE A 181 0.34 -23.50 2.93
CA ILE A 181 -0.71 -24.46 3.27
C ILE A 181 -0.24 -25.90 3.04
N LEU A 182 0.52 -26.16 1.98
CA LEU A 182 1.13 -27.47 1.72
C LEU A 182 2.11 -27.86 2.81
N LEU A 183 3.06 -26.98 3.16
CA LEU A 183 4.05 -27.24 4.20
C LEU A 183 3.39 -27.47 5.55
N TRP A 184 2.42 -26.63 5.90
CA TRP A 184 1.60 -26.77 7.10
C TRP A 184 0.85 -28.11 7.13
N SER A 185 0.17 -28.45 6.03
CA SER A 185 -0.58 -29.70 5.92
C SER A 185 0.33 -30.91 6.02
N LEU A 186 1.51 -30.90 5.38
CA LEU A 186 2.50 -31.97 5.47
C LEU A 186 3.02 -32.14 6.90
N ARG A 187 3.23 -31.03 7.63
CA ARG A 187 3.67 -31.04 9.02
C ARG A 187 2.62 -31.68 9.93
N VAL A 188 1.37 -31.23 9.89
CA VAL A 188 0.29 -31.84 10.67
C VAL A 188 0.07 -33.30 10.27
N TYR A 189 0.12 -33.58 8.96
CA TYR A 189 -0.06 -34.91 8.43
C TYR A 189 0.99 -35.91 8.92
N LYS A 190 2.26 -35.50 9.06
CA LYS A 190 3.32 -36.30 9.69
C LYS A 190 2.93 -36.74 11.10
N ASP A 191 2.35 -35.83 11.88
CA ASP A 191 1.98 -36.08 13.27
C ASP A 191 0.72 -36.97 13.36
N LEU A 192 -0.29 -36.72 12.51
CA LEU A 192 -1.47 -37.59 12.38
C LEU A 192 -1.11 -39.02 11.96
N ARG A 193 -0.18 -39.17 11.00
CA ARG A 193 0.29 -40.49 10.55
C ARG A 193 0.99 -41.24 11.68
N ARG A 194 1.87 -40.56 12.42
CA ARG A 194 2.55 -41.12 13.59
C ARG A 194 1.54 -41.59 14.64
N LEU A 195 0.53 -40.79 14.94
CA LEU A 195 -0.53 -41.13 15.88
C LEU A 195 -1.36 -42.33 15.39
N GLY A 196 -1.68 -42.38 14.10
CA GLY A 196 -2.38 -43.50 13.47
C GLY A 196 -1.60 -44.82 13.62
N LEU A 197 -0.30 -44.82 13.33
CA LEU A 197 0.57 -46.00 13.49
C LEU A 197 0.67 -46.47 14.94
N VAL A 198 0.71 -45.54 15.91
CA VAL A 198 0.73 -45.88 17.33
C VAL A 198 -0.61 -46.46 17.78
N LEU A 199 -1.73 -45.86 17.38
CA LEU A 199 -3.09 -46.38 17.66
C LEU A 199 -3.30 -47.76 17.06
N GLU A 200 -2.79 -47.97 15.86
CA GLU A 200 -2.80 -49.25 15.16
C GLU A 200 -1.99 -50.31 15.90
N ALA A 201 -0.73 -50.02 16.24
CA ALA A 201 0.12 -50.90 17.03
C ALA A 201 -0.54 -51.26 18.37
N TRP A 202 -1.15 -50.25 19.02
CA TRP A 202 -1.87 -50.41 20.26
C TRP A 202 -3.10 -51.31 20.12
N SER A 203 -3.81 -51.23 18.99
CA SER A 203 -5.01 -52.03 18.73
C SER A 203 -4.74 -53.53 18.62
N TYR A 204 -3.49 -53.92 18.28
CA TYR A 204 -3.07 -55.32 18.19
C TYR A 204 -2.65 -55.94 19.52
N LEU A 205 -2.46 -55.15 20.59
CA LEU A 205 -2.07 -55.68 21.89
C LEU A 205 -3.22 -56.49 22.53
N PRO A 206 -2.97 -57.72 23.03
CA PRO A 206 -3.99 -58.50 23.69
C PRO A 206 -4.37 -57.85 25.03
N ARG A 207 -5.67 -57.93 25.36
CA ARG A 207 -6.28 -57.31 26.54
C ARG A 207 -6.40 -58.34 27.68
N ALA A 208 -6.12 -57.94 28.91
CA ALA A 208 -6.42 -58.70 30.13
C ALA A 208 -6.75 -57.75 31.30
N ASP A 209 -6.89 -58.26 32.53
CA ASP A 209 -7.13 -57.43 33.71
C ASP A 209 -5.87 -56.68 34.17
N ASP A 210 -4.71 -57.34 34.07
CA ASP A 210 -3.42 -56.80 34.46
C ASP A 210 -2.50 -56.58 33.25
N THR A 211 -1.67 -55.53 33.32
CA THR A 211 -0.65 -55.29 32.30
C THR A 211 0.63 -56.03 32.65
N VAL A 212 1.11 -56.85 31.72
CA VAL A 212 2.33 -57.64 31.87
C VAL A 212 3.36 -57.16 30.84
N LEU A 213 4.51 -56.72 31.33
CA LEU A 213 5.69 -56.41 30.52
C LEU A 213 6.57 -57.66 30.39
N ASP A 214 7.16 -57.84 29.22
CA ASP A 214 8.18 -58.86 28.96
C ASP A 214 9.51 -58.51 29.63
N GLU A 215 10.45 -59.46 29.68
CA GLU A 215 11.79 -59.27 30.26
C GLU A 215 12.57 -58.13 29.57
N GLU A 216 12.28 -57.88 28.29
CA GLU A 216 12.85 -56.78 27.49
C GLU A 216 12.08 -55.45 27.62
N ASN A 217 11.16 -55.33 28.60
CA ASN A 217 10.23 -54.20 28.75
C ASN A 217 9.27 -54.00 27.56
N GLY A 218 9.02 -55.03 26.75
CA GLY A 218 7.97 -55.03 25.72
C GLY A 218 6.58 -55.25 26.33
N PHE A 219 5.53 -54.69 25.73
CA PHE A 219 4.15 -54.96 26.17
C PHE A 219 3.69 -56.34 25.69
N LYS A 220 3.47 -57.28 26.61
CA LYS A 220 2.92 -58.60 26.28
C LYS A 220 1.40 -58.62 26.34
N VAL A 221 0.82 -58.03 27.38
CA VAL A 221 -0.63 -57.93 27.61
C VAL A 221 -0.93 -56.60 28.29
N ILE A 222 -2.03 -55.94 27.93
CA ILE A 222 -2.44 -54.66 28.50
C ILE A 222 -3.77 -54.73 29.24
N SER A 223 -3.91 -53.95 30.32
CA SER A 223 -5.17 -53.87 31.05
C SER A 223 -6.26 -53.12 30.26
N GLU A 224 -7.52 -53.57 30.35
CA GLU A 224 -8.64 -52.95 29.61
C GLU A 224 -8.78 -51.44 29.89
N ASN A 225 -8.67 -51.04 31.15
CA ASN A 225 -8.77 -49.63 31.54
C ASN A 225 -7.68 -48.77 30.88
N ARG A 226 -6.45 -49.30 30.75
CA ARG A 226 -5.35 -48.60 30.09
C ARG A 226 -5.54 -48.55 28.58
N TYR A 227 -6.07 -49.63 28.01
CA TYR A 227 -6.37 -49.69 26.58
C TYR A 227 -7.36 -48.58 26.17
N TYR A 228 -8.49 -48.47 26.86
CA TYR A 228 -9.49 -47.43 26.59
C TYR A 228 -9.00 -46.03 27.00
N GLY A 229 -8.27 -45.91 28.11
CA GLY A 229 -7.70 -44.64 28.55
C GLY A 229 -6.75 -44.06 27.51
N PHE A 230 -5.81 -44.86 26.99
CA PHE A 230 -4.91 -44.43 25.92
C PHE A 230 -5.67 -44.11 24.63
N GLY A 231 -6.58 -44.99 24.20
CA GLY A 231 -7.38 -44.75 22.99
C GLY A 231 -8.18 -43.45 23.05
N THR A 232 -8.76 -43.12 24.22
CA THR A 232 -9.51 -41.87 24.43
C THR A 232 -8.59 -40.66 24.32
N VAL A 233 -7.42 -40.71 24.94
CA VAL A 233 -6.45 -39.60 24.92
C VAL A 233 -5.86 -39.39 23.53
N SER A 234 -5.53 -40.46 22.83
CA SER A 234 -5.07 -40.41 21.44
C SER A 234 -6.16 -39.90 20.49
N LEU A 235 -7.42 -40.28 20.69
CA LEU A 235 -8.54 -39.75 19.89
C LEU A 235 -8.74 -38.25 20.13
N PHE A 236 -8.60 -37.81 21.38
CA PHE A 236 -8.64 -36.38 21.72
C PHE A 236 -7.49 -35.62 21.04
N ARG A 237 -6.25 -36.13 21.12
CA ARG A 237 -5.09 -35.57 20.41
C ARG A 237 -5.34 -35.47 18.90
N PHE A 238 -5.84 -36.54 18.28
CA PHE A 238 -6.20 -36.56 16.86
C PHE A 238 -7.21 -35.45 16.52
N GLY A 239 -8.24 -35.28 17.36
CA GLY A 239 -9.23 -34.22 17.20
C GLY A 239 -8.60 -32.82 17.27
N MET A 240 -7.68 -32.59 18.21
CA MET A 240 -6.95 -31.33 18.34
C MET A 240 -6.07 -31.03 17.13
N ASP A 241 -5.32 -32.03 16.65
CA ASP A 241 -4.46 -31.89 15.46
C ASP A 241 -5.29 -31.56 14.21
N VAL A 242 -6.48 -32.16 14.05
CA VAL A 242 -7.42 -31.83 12.95
C VAL A 242 -8.00 -30.41 13.10
N MET A 243 -8.37 -29.99 14.32
CA MET A 243 -8.84 -28.62 14.57
C MET A 243 -7.74 -27.59 14.28
N LEU A 244 -6.50 -27.87 14.67
CA LEU A 244 -5.33 -27.03 14.37
C LEU A 244 -5.06 -26.98 12.88
N LEU A 245 -5.18 -28.10 12.15
CA LEU A 245 -5.06 -28.11 10.68
C LEU A 245 -6.04 -27.12 10.06
N VAL A 246 -7.33 -27.22 10.40
CA VAL A 246 -8.38 -26.34 9.85
C VAL A 246 -8.15 -24.88 10.24
N ALA A 247 -7.79 -24.61 11.50
CA ALA A 247 -7.52 -23.27 11.98
C ALA A 247 -6.31 -22.64 11.29
N GLY A 248 -5.20 -23.37 11.15
CA GLY A 248 -3.99 -22.92 10.49
C GLY A 248 -4.18 -22.69 8.99
N VAL A 249 -4.92 -23.58 8.30
CA VAL A 249 -5.30 -23.39 6.88
C VAL A 249 -6.13 -22.13 6.72
N ARG A 250 -7.13 -21.91 7.59
CA ARG A 250 -7.97 -20.72 7.54
C ARG A 250 -7.18 -19.45 7.79
N LEU A 251 -6.26 -19.45 8.75
CA LEU A 251 -5.35 -18.33 9.03
C LEU A 251 -4.51 -18.00 7.79
N LEU A 252 -3.76 -18.99 7.26
CA LEU A 252 -2.88 -18.82 6.11
C LEU A 252 -3.60 -18.40 4.83
N ALA A 253 -4.85 -18.84 4.65
CA ALA A 253 -5.67 -18.44 3.53
C ALA A 253 -6.27 -17.03 3.67
N SER A 254 -6.37 -16.50 4.90
CA SER A 254 -6.87 -15.16 5.18
C SER A 254 -5.79 -14.07 5.14
N THR A 255 -4.51 -14.45 5.31
CA THR A 255 -3.39 -13.51 5.33
C THR A 255 -3.12 -12.92 3.94
N THR A 256 -3.27 -11.61 3.82
CA THR A 256 -3.12 -10.88 2.55
C THR A 256 -1.72 -10.33 2.28
N SER A 257 -0.92 -10.16 3.33
CA SER A 257 0.47 -9.72 3.23
C SER A 257 1.41 -10.91 3.06
N ILE A 258 2.22 -10.89 2.00
CA ILE A 258 3.25 -11.90 1.69
C ILE A 258 4.21 -12.10 2.87
N SER A 259 4.67 -11.01 3.49
CA SER A 259 5.61 -11.04 4.61
C SER A 259 4.98 -11.67 5.85
N SER A 260 3.72 -11.35 6.13
CA SER A 260 2.98 -11.91 7.26
C SER A 260 2.71 -13.40 7.07
N LEU A 261 2.43 -13.83 5.84
CA LEU A 261 2.11 -15.21 5.53
C LEU A 261 3.24 -16.19 5.87
N ILE A 262 4.49 -15.82 5.57
CA ILE A 262 5.67 -16.62 5.94
C ILE A 262 5.85 -16.66 7.46
N LEU A 263 5.67 -15.52 8.13
CA LEU A 263 5.79 -15.42 9.58
C LEU A 263 4.74 -16.29 10.28
N ASP A 264 3.49 -16.24 9.81
CA ASP A 264 2.37 -17.02 10.33
C ASP A 264 2.60 -18.53 10.13
N ALA A 265 3.13 -18.95 8.97
CA ALA A 265 3.45 -20.35 8.70
C ALA A 265 4.51 -20.90 9.67
N VAL A 266 5.56 -20.12 9.96
CA VAL A 266 6.61 -20.50 10.92
C VAL A 266 6.07 -20.50 12.36
N ALA A 267 5.23 -19.53 12.71
CA ALA A 267 4.60 -19.48 14.03
C ALA A 267 3.69 -20.70 14.27
N LEU A 268 2.94 -21.13 13.24
CA LEU A 268 2.11 -22.32 13.30
C LEU A 268 2.95 -23.59 13.51
N GLU A 269 4.10 -23.72 12.85
CA GLU A 269 5.04 -24.83 13.10
C GLU A 269 5.48 -24.86 14.57
N ALA A 270 5.84 -23.71 15.15
CA ALA A 270 6.23 -23.62 16.55
C ALA A 270 5.10 -24.02 17.51
N ILE A 271 3.83 -23.75 17.16
CA ILE A 271 2.67 -24.13 17.97
C ILE A 271 2.49 -25.65 18.03
N LEU A 272 2.74 -26.38 16.94
CA LEU A 272 2.66 -27.85 16.93
C LEU A 272 3.71 -28.50 17.83
N ASP A 273 4.90 -27.91 17.95
CA ASP A 273 6.01 -28.44 18.74
C ASP A 273 5.91 -28.10 20.24
N ILE A 274 4.84 -27.41 20.69
CA ILE A 274 4.68 -26.99 22.09
C ILE A 274 4.57 -28.16 23.06
N ASP A 275 3.88 -29.25 22.67
CA ASP A 275 3.74 -30.43 23.53
C ASP A 275 5.09 -31.12 23.75
N ASP A 276 5.91 -31.19 22.70
CA ASP A 276 7.29 -31.65 22.76
C ASP A 276 8.14 -30.73 23.65
N PHE A 277 8.03 -29.41 23.52
CA PHE A 277 8.76 -28.47 24.38
C PHE A 277 8.37 -28.59 25.85
N LEU A 278 7.07 -28.72 26.16
CA LEU A 278 6.59 -28.96 27.52
C LEU A 278 7.12 -30.29 28.07
N PHE A 279 7.17 -31.34 27.25
CA PHE A 279 7.77 -32.61 27.65
C PHE A 279 9.26 -32.45 27.98
N TYR A 280 10.05 -31.85 27.10
CA TYR A 280 11.50 -31.72 27.31
C TYR A 280 11.86 -30.81 28.49
N ALA A 281 11.08 -29.75 28.70
CA ALA A 281 11.34 -28.77 29.75
C ALA A 281 10.87 -29.26 31.13
N LEU A 282 9.71 -29.91 31.20
CA LEU A 282 9.04 -30.16 32.48
C LEU A 282 8.99 -31.63 32.87
N ALA A 283 9.08 -32.60 31.95
CA ALA A 283 8.94 -34.01 32.31
C ALA A 283 10.06 -34.47 33.26
N PRO A 284 9.75 -35.21 34.35
CA PRO A 284 10.75 -35.72 35.28
C PRO A 284 11.77 -36.64 34.58
N MET A 285 13.01 -36.66 35.06
CA MET A 285 14.06 -37.48 34.44
C MET A 285 13.72 -38.99 34.51
N SER A 286 13.10 -39.45 35.60
CA SER A 286 12.62 -40.83 35.76
C SER A 286 11.68 -41.24 34.63
N SER A 287 10.79 -40.33 34.25
CA SER A 287 9.83 -40.49 33.18
C SER A 287 10.48 -40.57 31.81
N ARG A 288 11.48 -39.71 31.57
CA ARG A 288 12.27 -39.71 30.33
C ARG A 288 13.03 -41.02 30.16
N LEU A 289 13.62 -41.55 31.24
CA LEU A 289 14.28 -42.85 31.25
C LEU A 289 13.29 -44.00 31.05
N ALA A 290 12.09 -43.92 31.65
CA ALA A 290 11.05 -44.92 31.46
C ALA A 290 10.62 -45.02 29.99
N ILE A 291 10.37 -43.90 29.31
CA ILE A 291 10.03 -43.90 27.87
C ILE A 291 11.18 -44.47 27.03
N GLN A 292 12.44 -44.13 27.36
CA GLN A 292 13.61 -44.66 26.64
C GLN A 292 13.81 -46.16 26.83
N SER A 293 13.33 -46.71 27.95
CA SER A 293 13.46 -48.14 28.27
C SER A 293 12.42 -49.04 27.60
N ILE A 294 11.36 -48.46 27.01
CA ILE A 294 10.29 -49.24 26.38
C ILE A 294 10.73 -49.68 25.00
N GLN A 295 10.65 -50.99 24.75
CA GLN A 295 10.94 -51.58 23.46
C GLN A 295 9.89 -51.12 22.42
N PRO A 296 10.30 -50.78 21.18
CA PRO A 296 9.37 -50.40 20.13
C PRO A 296 8.42 -51.55 19.79
N MET A 297 7.16 -51.22 19.47
CA MET A 297 6.13 -52.19 19.13
C MET A 297 6.32 -52.70 17.70
N LYS A 298 6.17 -54.01 17.50
CA LYS A 298 6.26 -54.64 16.17
C LYS A 298 4.90 -54.59 15.49
N VAL A 299 4.82 -53.97 14.32
CA VAL A 299 3.59 -53.92 13.51
C VAL A 299 3.79 -54.72 12.23
N LYS A 300 2.84 -55.62 11.92
CA LYS A 300 2.81 -56.32 10.64
C LYS A 300 2.20 -55.41 9.58
N ILE A 301 3.02 -54.92 8.66
CA ILE A 301 2.55 -54.11 7.54
C ILE A 301 2.19 -55.04 6.39
N SER A 302 0.92 -55.02 5.99
CA SER A 302 0.49 -55.68 4.76
C SER A 302 0.74 -54.76 3.55
N PRO A 303 1.21 -55.27 2.40
CA PRO A 303 1.44 -54.47 1.20
C PRO A 303 0.16 -53.79 0.68
N SER A 304 -0.99 -54.46 0.75
CA SER A 304 -2.29 -53.87 0.36
C SER A 304 -2.69 -52.71 1.28
N ARG A 305 -2.38 -52.81 2.58
CA ARG A 305 -2.63 -51.73 3.55
C ARG A 305 -1.79 -50.51 3.23
N SER A 306 -0.49 -50.70 2.96
CA SER A 306 0.43 -49.61 2.61
C SER A 306 -0.05 -48.83 1.38
N GLN A 307 -0.61 -49.53 0.37
CA GLN A 307 -1.21 -48.90 -0.80
C GLN A 307 -2.47 -48.09 -0.45
N VAL A 308 -3.41 -48.66 0.31
CA VAL A 308 -4.64 -47.96 0.72
C VAL A 308 -4.31 -46.75 1.59
N GLU A 309 -3.39 -46.90 2.53
CA GLU A 309 -2.88 -45.81 3.37
C GLU A 309 -2.30 -44.70 2.49
N SER A 310 -1.37 -45.03 1.58
CA SER A 310 -0.74 -44.05 0.69
C SER A 310 -1.76 -43.33 -0.21
N SER A 311 -2.74 -44.05 -0.76
CA SER A 311 -3.83 -43.46 -1.55
C SER A 311 -4.73 -42.56 -0.70
N PHE A 312 -5.13 -43.00 0.50
CA PHE A 312 -5.92 -42.18 1.42
C PHE A 312 -5.20 -40.90 1.81
N ASN A 313 -3.90 -41.00 2.10
CA ASN A 313 -3.06 -39.86 2.44
C ASN A 313 -2.90 -38.87 1.29
N PHE A 314 -2.70 -39.39 0.08
CA PHE A 314 -2.65 -38.57 -1.12
C PHE A 314 -3.97 -37.84 -1.35
N CYS A 315 -5.11 -38.54 -1.22
CA CYS A 315 -6.43 -37.93 -1.32
C CYS A 315 -6.66 -36.88 -0.23
N LEU A 316 -6.27 -37.15 1.02
CA LEU A 316 -6.40 -36.22 2.13
C LEU A 316 -5.57 -34.96 1.91
N LEU A 317 -4.32 -35.10 1.48
CA LEU A 317 -3.44 -33.98 1.14
C LEU A 317 -3.99 -33.18 -0.04
N ALA A 318 -4.44 -33.85 -1.11
CA ALA A 318 -5.05 -33.20 -2.25
C ALA A 318 -6.31 -32.40 -1.85
N CYS A 319 -7.17 -32.96 -1.00
CA CYS A 319 -8.33 -32.26 -0.46
C CYS A 319 -7.93 -31.07 0.42
N ALA A 320 -6.91 -31.22 1.28
CA ALA A 320 -6.40 -30.16 2.15
C ALA A 320 -5.79 -28.99 1.36
N LEU A 321 -5.37 -29.19 0.11
CA LEU A 321 -4.91 -28.12 -0.79
C LEU A 321 -6.04 -27.56 -1.66
N LEU A 322 -6.84 -28.45 -2.25
CA LEU A 322 -7.85 -28.08 -3.24
C LEU A 322 -9.02 -27.34 -2.60
N LEU A 323 -9.49 -27.77 -1.43
CA LEU A 323 -10.63 -27.14 -0.77
C LEU A 323 -10.33 -25.69 -0.36
N PRO A 324 -9.21 -25.37 0.34
CA PRO A 324 -8.90 -23.98 0.67
C PRO A 324 -8.62 -23.14 -0.56
N TYR A 325 -8.01 -23.71 -1.60
CA TYR A 325 -7.81 -22.99 -2.85
C TYR A 325 -9.15 -22.56 -3.48
N LEU A 326 -10.11 -23.49 -3.60
CA LEU A 326 -11.40 -23.21 -4.24
C LEU A 326 -12.33 -22.34 -3.39
N PHE A 327 -12.35 -22.56 -2.06
CA PHE A 327 -13.32 -21.91 -1.16
C PHE A 327 -12.78 -20.69 -0.43
N MET A 328 -11.46 -20.48 -0.37
CA MET A 328 -10.85 -19.35 0.34
C MET A 328 -9.96 -18.50 -0.57
N LEU A 329 -8.94 -19.09 -1.20
CA LEU A 329 -7.95 -18.30 -1.96
C LEU A 329 -8.50 -17.72 -3.26
N LYS A 330 -9.25 -18.51 -4.03
CA LYS A 330 -9.89 -18.03 -5.26
C LYS A 330 -10.85 -16.87 -4.99
N PRO A 331 -11.85 -16.99 -4.09
CA PRO A 331 -12.75 -15.87 -3.80
C PRO A 331 -12.01 -14.69 -3.17
N LEU A 332 -10.95 -14.91 -2.37
CA LEU A 332 -10.12 -13.81 -1.86
C LEU A 332 -9.49 -13.00 -3.01
N GLY A 333 -8.94 -13.67 -4.03
CA GLY A 333 -8.38 -12.99 -5.20
C GLY A 333 -9.40 -12.20 -6.00
N GLU A 334 -10.60 -12.76 -6.20
CA GLU A 334 -11.73 -12.06 -6.84
C GLU A 334 -12.18 -10.83 -6.04
N SER A 335 -12.27 -10.95 -4.71
CA SER A 335 -12.62 -9.84 -3.82
C SER A 335 -11.52 -8.76 -3.79
N MET A 336 -10.24 -9.13 -3.81
CA MET A 336 -9.12 -8.18 -3.93
C MET A 336 -9.16 -7.39 -5.25
N SER A 337 -9.38 -8.08 -6.37
CA SER A 337 -9.53 -7.42 -7.68
C SER A 337 -10.74 -6.48 -7.68
N THR A 338 -11.86 -6.89 -7.06
CA THR A 338 -13.04 -6.05 -6.90
C THR A 338 -12.76 -4.80 -6.07
N VAL A 339 -12.03 -4.92 -4.95
CA VAL A 339 -11.60 -3.76 -4.14
C VAL A 339 -10.72 -2.82 -4.97
N LYS A 340 -9.73 -3.35 -5.72
CA LYS A 340 -8.91 -2.53 -6.61
C LYS A 340 -9.76 -1.84 -7.67
N PHE A 341 -10.73 -2.52 -8.25
CA PHE A 341 -11.65 -1.93 -9.23
C PHE A 341 -12.52 -0.82 -8.61
N GLU A 342 -13.02 -0.98 -7.39
CA GLU A 342 -13.78 0.08 -6.72
C GLU A 342 -12.91 1.29 -6.35
N LEU A 343 -11.62 1.09 -6.05
CA LEU A 343 -10.67 2.17 -5.77
C LEU A 343 -10.14 2.87 -7.03
N CYS A 344 -9.84 2.10 -8.08
CA CYS A 344 -9.02 2.54 -9.21
C CYS A 344 -9.69 2.36 -10.57
N GLY A 345 -10.83 1.67 -10.64
CA GLY A 345 -11.57 1.51 -11.89
C GLY A 345 -12.13 2.83 -12.41
N GLY A 346 -12.37 2.85 -13.73
CA GLY A 346 -12.98 3.98 -14.44
C GLY A 346 -12.06 5.20 -14.58
N MET A 347 -12.66 6.38 -14.73
CA MET A 347 -11.90 7.63 -14.82
C MET A 347 -11.36 8.01 -13.44
N GLN A 348 -10.04 8.17 -13.35
CA GLN A 348 -9.38 8.62 -12.12
C GLN A 348 -9.09 10.13 -12.17
N GLU A 349 -8.99 10.68 -13.38
CA GLU A 349 -8.44 12.01 -13.64
C GLU A 349 -9.51 13.11 -13.59
N PHE A 350 -10.27 13.17 -12.51
CA PHE A 350 -11.14 14.29 -12.23
C PHE A 350 -11.32 14.52 -10.74
N VAL A 351 -11.75 15.73 -10.40
CA VAL A 351 -12.21 16.09 -9.05
C VAL A 351 -13.56 16.77 -9.12
N VAL A 352 -14.30 16.71 -8.03
CA VAL A 352 -15.62 17.32 -7.86
C VAL A 352 -15.60 18.28 -6.68
N SER A 353 -16.33 19.37 -6.81
CA SER A 353 -16.57 20.34 -5.73
C SER A 353 -18.03 20.71 -5.71
N TYR A 354 -18.63 20.72 -4.52
CA TYR A 354 -20.02 21.14 -4.33
C TYR A 354 -20.06 22.59 -3.88
N ASN A 355 -20.61 23.46 -4.73
CA ASN A 355 -20.86 24.84 -4.37
C ASN A 355 -22.16 24.91 -3.55
N GLN A 356 -22.03 25.20 -2.25
CA GLN A 356 -23.14 25.21 -1.31
C GLN A 356 -24.14 26.35 -1.57
N ASP A 357 -23.68 27.48 -2.10
CA ASP A 357 -24.51 28.68 -2.27
C ASP A 357 -25.54 28.50 -3.40
N ILE A 358 -25.11 27.87 -4.49
CA ILE A 358 -25.96 27.62 -5.66
C ILE A 358 -26.45 26.16 -5.76
N GLN A 359 -26.05 25.32 -4.82
CA GLN A 359 -26.40 23.89 -4.74
C GLN A 359 -26.04 23.09 -6.00
N MET A 360 -24.88 23.37 -6.60
CA MET A 360 -24.42 22.73 -7.82
C MET A 360 -23.05 22.08 -7.63
N THR A 361 -22.89 20.88 -8.17
CA THR A 361 -21.60 20.19 -8.23
C THR A 361 -20.89 20.54 -9.53
N TYR A 362 -19.65 21.00 -9.42
CA TYR A 362 -18.74 21.19 -10.54
C TYR A 362 -17.73 20.07 -10.57
N ALA A 363 -17.36 19.63 -11.77
CA ALA A 363 -16.26 18.72 -11.98
C ALA A 363 -15.13 19.43 -12.74
N LEU A 364 -13.89 19.10 -12.40
CA LEU A 364 -12.69 19.54 -13.09
C LEU A 364 -11.92 18.30 -13.52
N GLN A 365 -11.59 18.19 -14.81
CA GLN A 365 -10.68 17.18 -15.29
C GLN A 365 -9.26 17.51 -14.80
N THR A 366 -8.64 16.60 -14.07
CA THR A 366 -7.29 16.77 -13.55
C THR A 366 -6.27 16.41 -14.62
N VAL A 367 -5.03 16.86 -14.44
CA VAL A 367 -3.97 16.59 -15.41
C VAL A 367 -3.55 15.12 -15.29
N PRO A 368 -3.52 14.33 -16.40
CA PRO A 368 -2.88 13.02 -16.41
C PRO A 368 -1.42 13.19 -16.03
N GLU A 369 -0.83 12.17 -15.40
CA GLU A 369 0.55 12.18 -14.89
C GLU A 369 1.48 13.10 -15.67
N ARG A 370 1.82 14.24 -15.06
CA ARG A 370 2.67 15.22 -15.74
C ARG A 370 4.08 14.65 -15.76
N GLY A 371 4.80 14.88 -16.85
CA GLY A 371 6.24 14.66 -16.88
C GLY A 371 6.96 15.44 -15.78
N VAL A 372 8.29 15.40 -15.75
CA VAL A 372 9.15 15.98 -14.71
C VAL A 372 9.04 17.53 -14.56
N GLU A 373 8.09 18.18 -15.24
CA GLU A 373 7.85 19.61 -15.17
C GLU A 373 7.11 20.00 -13.89
N LEU A 374 7.87 20.60 -12.96
CA LEU A 374 7.39 21.11 -11.68
C LEU A 374 6.54 22.37 -11.86
N PHE A 375 5.46 22.50 -11.10
CA PHE A 375 4.67 23.73 -11.01
C PHE A 375 5.49 24.86 -10.35
N PRO A 376 5.15 26.15 -10.57
CA PRO A 376 5.87 27.26 -9.94
C PRO A 376 6.01 27.14 -8.41
N SER A 377 4.98 26.62 -7.73
CA SER A 377 5.03 26.35 -6.30
C SER A 377 5.99 25.20 -5.94
N GLU A 378 6.07 24.16 -6.76
CA GLU A 378 6.99 23.03 -6.55
C GLU A 378 8.43 23.42 -6.87
N VAL A 379 8.65 24.23 -7.92
CA VAL A 379 9.95 24.86 -8.21
C VAL A 379 10.38 25.70 -7.02
N ALA A 380 9.48 26.51 -6.46
CA ALA A 380 9.76 27.32 -5.28
C ALA A 380 10.17 26.47 -4.07
N VAL A 381 9.40 25.42 -3.76
CA VAL A 381 9.73 24.51 -2.66
C VAL A 381 11.04 23.77 -2.94
N ASN A 382 11.25 23.29 -4.16
CA ASN A 382 12.44 22.52 -4.52
C ASN A 382 13.73 23.37 -4.44
N ASP A 383 13.65 24.62 -4.87
CA ASP A 383 14.73 25.61 -4.77
C ASP A 383 15.09 25.93 -3.32
N PHE A 384 14.08 26.06 -2.45
CA PHE A 384 14.31 26.58 -1.09
C PHE A 384 14.44 25.50 0.00
N LYS A 385 13.89 24.29 -0.18
CA LYS A 385 13.82 23.26 0.89
C LYS A 385 15.15 22.88 1.53
N HIS A 386 16.27 23.10 0.85
CA HIS A 386 17.63 22.84 1.37
C HIS A 386 18.43 24.12 1.67
N SER A 387 17.85 25.29 1.43
CA SER A 387 18.50 26.57 1.67
C SER A 387 18.28 27.02 3.11
N SER A 388 19.37 27.21 3.86
CA SER A 388 19.32 27.83 5.20
C SER A 388 19.42 29.35 5.17
N ASP A 389 20.09 29.91 4.16
CA ASP A 389 20.55 31.31 4.18
C ASP A 389 20.32 32.09 2.87
N ALA A 390 19.86 31.44 1.79
CA ALA A 390 19.58 32.15 0.53
C ALA A 390 18.20 32.81 0.59
N LEU A 391 18.08 34.01 -0.01
CA LEU A 391 16.79 34.63 -0.26
C LEU A 391 15.98 33.75 -1.22
N PRO A 392 14.69 33.51 -0.94
CA PRO A 392 13.85 32.68 -1.79
C PRO A 392 13.75 33.28 -3.19
N ARG A 393 14.00 32.48 -4.23
CA ARG A 393 13.93 32.97 -5.61
C ARG A 393 12.51 33.00 -6.18
N TYR A 394 11.60 32.19 -5.65
CA TYR A 394 10.26 32.00 -6.22
C TYR A 394 9.12 32.17 -5.21
N MET A 395 9.41 32.57 -3.97
CA MET A 395 8.38 32.76 -2.95
C MET A 395 8.62 34.01 -2.12
N VAL A 396 7.54 34.56 -1.58
CA VAL A 396 7.56 35.70 -0.64
C VAL A 396 7.06 35.18 0.70
N PHE A 397 7.83 35.40 1.76
CA PHE A 397 7.40 35.03 3.11
C PHE A 397 6.55 36.15 3.71
N SER A 398 5.34 35.80 4.14
CA SER A 398 4.52 36.70 4.94
C SER A 398 5.06 36.77 6.38
N PRO A 399 5.02 37.95 7.02
CA PRO A 399 5.59 38.13 8.36
C PRO A 399 4.79 37.43 9.47
N THR A 400 3.51 37.14 9.23
CA THR A 400 2.60 36.50 10.18
C THR A 400 1.65 35.53 9.47
N SER A 401 1.06 34.60 10.21
CA SER A 401 0.03 33.67 9.67
C SER A 401 -1.18 34.43 9.11
N GLN A 402 -1.62 35.50 9.79
CA GLN A 402 -2.74 36.31 9.31
C GLN A 402 -2.40 37.03 8.01
N ALA A 403 -1.17 37.53 7.87
CA ALA A 403 -0.69 38.13 6.63
C ALA A 403 -0.62 37.07 5.52
N PHE A 404 -0.16 35.85 5.83
CA PHE A 404 -0.16 34.74 4.87
C PHE A 404 -1.56 34.40 4.36
N ASP A 405 -2.54 34.29 5.25
CA ASP A 405 -3.93 34.00 4.86
C ASP A 405 -4.51 35.12 3.99
N ALA A 406 -4.21 36.38 4.33
CA ALA A 406 -4.61 37.54 3.55
C ALA A 406 -3.91 37.59 2.17
N ASP A 407 -2.59 37.36 2.13
CA ASP A 407 -1.78 37.36 0.91
C ASP A 407 -2.25 36.24 -0.05
N ARG A 408 -2.58 35.06 0.48
CA ARG A 408 -3.01 33.89 -0.32
C ARG A 408 -4.29 34.14 -1.11
N VAL A 409 -5.23 34.89 -0.54
CA VAL A 409 -6.54 35.16 -1.17
C VAL A 409 -6.62 36.56 -1.77
N ARG A 410 -5.52 37.33 -1.73
CA ARG A 410 -5.51 38.73 -2.20
C ARG A 410 -5.75 38.76 -3.72
N PRO A 411 -6.78 39.49 -4.19
CA PRO A 411 -7.00 39.67 -5.62
C PRO A 411 -5.90 40.57 -6.21
N MET A 412 -5.59 40.36 -7.49
CA MET A 412 -4.57 41.14 -8.21
C MET A 412 -4.85 42.66 -8.17
N SER A 413 -6.12 43.08 -8.14
CA SER A 413 -6.46 44.50 -8.02
C SER A 413 -6.00 45.12 -6.70
N GLU A 414 -6.10 44.39 -5.60
CA GLU A 414 -5.63 44.87 -4.30
C GLU A 414 -4.10 44.80 -4.24
N GLU A 415 -3.48 43.72 -4.73
CA GLU A 415 -2.01 43.61 -4.82
C GLU A 415 -1.40 44.77 -5.63
N ALA A 416 -2.05 45.14 -6.75
CA ALA A 416 -1.69 46.28 -7.59
C ALA A 416 -1.81 47.65 -6.89
N GLU A 417 -2.55 47.74 -5.78
CA GLU A 417 -2.71 48.93 -4.95
C GLU A 417 -1.77 48.95 -3.73
N VAL A 418 -1.42 47.78 -3.18
CA VAL A 418 -0.56 47.65 -1.99
C VAL A 418 0.81 48.29 -2.22
N PHE A 419 1.36 48.17 -3.42
CA PHE A 419 2.65 48.75 -3.78
C PHE A 419 2.46 49.90 -4.77
N PRO A 420 2.50 51.17 -4.31
CA PRO A 420 2.30 52.34 -5.16
C PRO A 420 3.59 52.67 -5.93
N ILE A 421 4.21 51.68 -6.55
CA ILE A 421 5.37 51.87 -7.44
C ILE A 421 5.14 51.14 -8.75
N CYS A 422 5.61 51.74 -9.84
CA CYS A 422 5.71 51.02 -11.10
C CYS A 422 7.03 50.23 -11.08
N PHE A 423 6.92 48.94 -10.75
CA PHE A 423 8.07 48.10 -10.44
C PHE A 423 9.16 48.13 -11.51
N GLU A 424 8.78 48.01 -12.78
CA GLU A 424 9.75 48.04 -13.86
C GLU A 424 10.46 49.40 -14.00
N THR A 425 9.70 50.49 -14.09
CA THR A 425 10.25 51.84 -14.37
C THR A 425 11.02 52.39 -13.18
N GLN A 426 10.65 52.01 -11.95
CA GLN A 426 11.23 52.53 -10.72
C GLN A 426 12.33 51.61 -10.12
N VAL A 427 12.22 50.28 -10.26
CA VAL A 427 13.12 49.30 -9.61
C VAL A 427 14.01 48.55 -10.60
N LEU A 428 13.48 48.11 -11.75
CA LEU A 428 14.22 47.26 -12.70
C LEU A 428 15.01 48.05 -13.75
N GLN A 429 14.56 49.25 -14.12
CA GLN A 429 15.25 50.10 -15.08
C GLN A 429 16.33 50.96 -14.41
N GLU A 430 17.47 51.14 -15.08
CA GLU A 430 18.61 51.92 -14.57
C GLU A 430 18.26 53.37 -14.23
N THR A 431 17.24 53.91 -14.88
CA THR A 431 16.72 55.28 -14.66
C THR A 431 15.77 55.39 -13.47
N GLY A 432 15.39 54.27 -12.86
CA GLY A 432 14.43 54.20 -11.76
C GLY A 432 14.98 54.76 -10.46
N ARG A 433 14.12 55.39 -9.65
CA ARG A 433 14.52 56.04 -8.39
C ARG A 433 15.09 55.07 -7.36
N VAL A 434 14.67 53.81 -7.41
CA VAL A 434 15.05 52.75 -6.48
C VAL A 434 15.70 51.58 -7.22
N PHE A 435 16.40 51.89 -8.33
CA PHE A 435 17.11 50.90 -9.11
C PHE A 435 18.07 50.09 -8.24
N ARG A 436 17.89 48.76 -8.23
CA ARG A 436 18.66 47.80 -7.42
C ARG A 436 18.65 48.06 -5.91
N ASP A 437 17.65 48.75 -5.37
CA ASP A 437 17.46 48.80 -3.92
C ASP A 437 17.25 47.37 -3.37
N PRO A 438 18.03 46.90 -2.38
CA PRO A 438 17.95 45.51 -1.91
C PRO A 438 16.58 45.12 -1.36
N VAL A 439 15.84 46.07 -0.75
CA VAL A 439 14.51 45.81 -0.18
C VAL A 439 13.50 45.70 -1.33
N ALA A 440 13.53 46.62 -2.29
CA ALA A 440 12.68 46.53 -3.48
C ALA A 440 13.00 45.26 -4.29
N MET A 441 14.28 44.90 -4.44
CA MET A 441 14.73 43.71 -5.15
C MET A 441 14.25 42.41 -4.48
N SER A 442 14.29 42.33 -3.15
CA SER A 442 13.81 41.14 -2.43
C SER A 442 12.28 40.96 -2.53
N LEU A 443 11.54 42.02 -2.82
CA LEU A 443 10.10 41.94 -3.09
C LEU A 443 9.79 41.58 -4.55
N ILE A 444 10.53 42.14 -5.50
CA ILE A 444 10.22 42.00 -6.93
C ILE A 444 10.79 40.73 -7.55
N GLU A 445 12.00 40.30 -7.17
CA GLU A 445 12.67 39.16 -7.79
C GLU A 445 11.82 37.88 -7.68
N PRO A 446 11.23 37.54 -6.52
CA PRO A 446 10.37 36.36 -6.42
C PRO A 446 9.12 36.44 -7.30
N ARG A 447 8.55 37.65 -7.48
CA ARG A 447 7.37 37.87 -8.32
C ARG A 447 7.72 37.75 -9.80
N PHE A 448 8.87 38.31 -10.21
CA PHE A 448 9.39 38.18 -11.57
C PHE A 448 9.65 36.71 -11.92
N GLN A 449 10.43 36.02 -11.08
CA GLN A 449 10.79 34.63 -11.30
C GLN A 449 9.57 33.70 -11.28
N SER A 450 8.57 33.98 -10.44
CA SER A 450 7.29 33.28 -10.46
C SER A 450 6.52 33.51 -11.76
N ALA A 451 6.49 34.74 -12.27
CA ALA A 451 5.88 35.06 -13.55
C ALA A 451 6.59 34.35 -14.71
N VAL A 452 7.92 34.28 -14.68
CA VAL A 452 8.74 33.58 -15.68
C VAL A 452 8.54 32.06 -15.63
N ALA A 453 8.53 31.48 -14.43
CA ALA A 453 8.35 30.05 -14.20
C ALA A 453 7.00 29.53 -14.71
N LEU A 454 5.94 30.35 -14.65
CA LEU A 454 4.62 30.02 -15.20
C LEU A 454 4.68 29.65 -16.69
N TRP A 455 5.64 30.20 -17.44
CA TRP A 455 5.80 30.00 -18.89
C TRP A 455 6.90 28.99 -19.24
N GLY A 456 7.51 28.34 -18.25
CA GLY A 456 8.63 27.42 -18.49
C GLY A 456 9.85 28.09 -19.14
N ARG A 457 9.98 29.43 -19.03
CA ARG A 457 11.11 30.19 -19.57
C ARG A 457 12.17 30.39 -18.49
N ASN A 458 13.39 30.73 -18.92
CA ASN A 458 14.46 31.19 -18.04
C ASN A 458 14.84 32.62 -18.44
N ALA A 459 13.91 33.54 -18.25
CA ALA A 459 14.09 34.94 -18.60
C ALA A 459 14.73 35.72 -17.45
N THR A 460 15.60 36.67 -17.79
CA THR A 460 16.28 37.52 -16.80
C THR A 460 15.83 38.98 -16.83
N SER A 461 15.03 39.35 -17.83
CA SER A 461 14.56 40.71 -18.02
C SER A 461 13.11 40.75 -18.51
N CYS A 462 12.41 41.87 -18.26
CA CYS A 462 11.06 42.09 -18.76
C CYS A 462 10.98 42.06 -20.30
N GLU A 463 12.04 42.51 -20.98
CA GLU A 463 12.13 42.54 -22.44
C GLU A 463 12.00 41.15 -23.08
N GLU A 464 12.64 40.15 -22.49
CA GLU A 464 12.57 38.74 -22.92
C GLU A 464 11.17 38.12 -22.79
N MET A 465 10.29 38.78 -22.03
CA MET A 465 8.92 38.34 -21.77
C MET A 465 7.87 39.23 -22.47
N ARG A 466 8.29 40.23 -23.26
CA ARG A 466 7.38 41.19 -23.91
C ARG A 466 6.28 40.53 -24.73
N ASP A 467 6.60 39.44 -25.43
CA ASP A 467 5.67 38.69 -26.27
C ASP A 467 4.51 38.07 -25.49
N LEU A 468 4.66 37.90 -24.18
CA LEU A 468 3.66 37.31 -23.29
C LEU A 468 2.75 38.36 -22.63
N CYS A 469 3.06 39.66 -22.75
CA CYS A 469 2.34 40.74 -22.07
C CYS A 469 0.85 40.84 -22.46
N ASP A 470 0.48 40.39 -23.66
CA ASP A 470 -0.89 40.41 -24.16
C ASP A 470 -1.68 39.13 -23.80
N HIS A 471 -1.06 38.15 -23.13
CA HIS A 471 -1.75 36.93 -22.72
C HIS A 471 -2.68 37.20 -21.52
N PRO A 472 -3.92 36.68 -21.49
CA PRO A 472 -4.84 36.92 -20.36
C PRO A 472 -4.25 36.55 -19.00
N ASP A 473 -3.49 35.45 -18.93
CA ASP A 473 -2.85 34.96 -17.70
C ASP A 473 -1.57 35.70 -17.28
N ALA A 474 -1.05 36.62 -18.11
CA ALA A 474 0.17 37.37 -17.82
C ALA A 474 -0.02 38.52 -16.80
N ARG A 475 -0.95 38.37 -15.85
CA ARG A 475 -1.25 39.41 -14.85
C ARG A 475 -0.06 39.72 -13.94
N MET A 476 0.58 38.69 -13.40
CA MET A 476 1.78 38.86 -12.57
C MET A 476 2.94 39.45 -13.38
N LEU A 477 3.06 39.06 -14.67
CA LEU A 477 4.05 39.65 -15.56
C LEU A 477 3.78 41.14 -15.77
N ARG A 478 2.55 41.55 -16.06
CA ARG A 478 2.18 42.98 -16.20
C ARG A 478 2.38 43.78 -14.92
N TYR A 479 2.22 43.15 -13.77
CA TYR A 479 2.46 43.76 -12.47
C TYR A 479 3.92 44.09 -12.22
N VAL A 480 4.80 43.15 -12.57
CA VAL A 480 6.25 43.34 -12.42
C VAL A 480 6.84 44.17 -13.57
N CYS A 481 6.40 43.89 -14.79
CA CYS A 481 6.89 44.44 -16.06
C CYS A 481 5.90 45.45 -16.67
N GLY A 482 5.43 46.40 -15.86
CA GLY A 482 4.43 47.38 -16.28
C GLY A 482 4.91 48.35 -17.37
N GLY A 483 6.21 48.59 -17.51
CA GLY A 483 6.76 49.43 -18.58
C GLY A 483 6.72 48.72 -19.92
N THR A 484 7.35 47.55 -19.99
CA THR A 484 7.46 46.67 -21.16
C THR A 484 6.08 46.19 -21.62
N CYS A 485 5.18 45.85 -20.70
CA CYS A 485 3.81 45.49 -21.03
C CYS A 485 2.89 46.69 -21.28
N GLY A 486 3.41 47.92 -21.23
CA GLY A 486 2.69 49.13 -21.63
C GLY A 486 1.71 49.69 -20.60
N CYS A 487 1.67 49.20 -19.36
CA CYS A 487 0.90 49.81 -18.27
C CYS A 487 1.30 51.28 -18.03
N ALA A 488 2.59 51.60 -18.14
CA ALA A 488 3.11 52.96 -18.01
C ALA A 488 3.11 53.77 -19.32
N SER A 489 2.67 53.17 -20.44
CA SER A 489 2.68 53.82 -21.75
C SER A 489 1.27 54.29 -22.12
N PRO A 490 1.01 55.60 -22.36
CA PRO A 490 -0.33 56.08 -22.71
C PRO A 490 -0.89 55.42 -23.99
N GLY A 491 -0.04 55.11 -24.97
CA GLY A 491 -0.44 54.57 -26.28
C GLY A 491 -0.61 53.04 -26.40
N ALA A 492 -0.31 52.25 -25.36
CA ALA A 492 -0.47 50.80 -25.41
C ALA A 492 -1.96 50.35 -25.35
N SER A 493 -2.25 49.09 -25.70
CA SER A 493 -3.61 48.53 -25.70
C SER A 493 -4.31 48.67 -24.34
N SER A 494 -5.62 48.97 -24.32
CA SER A 494 -6.37 49.27 -23.09
C SER A 494 -6.93 48.04 -22.35
N TRP A 495 -6.94 46.85 -22.97
CA TRP A 495 -7.58 45.66 -22.37
C TRP A 495 -7.04 45.30 -21.00
N TYR A 496 -5.73 45.32 -20.86
CA TYR A 496 -5.04 44.89 -19.64
C TYR A 496 -4.55 46.04 -18.78
N LYS A 497 -4.81 47.29 -19.19
CA LYS A 497 -4.42 48.52 -18.47
C LYS A 497 -5.33 48.84 -17.28
N VAL A 498 -5.50 47.87 -16.40
CA VAL A 498 -6.32 48.03 -15.19
C VAL A 498 -5.68 47.25 -14.04
N PRO A 499 -5.88 47.69 -12.77
CA PRO A 499 -5.31 47.00 -11.61
C PRO A 499 -5.66 45.52 -11.54
N ARG A 500 -6.92 45.16 -11.84
CA ARG A 500 -7.38 43.76 -11.87
C ARG A 500 -6.62 42.85 -12.86
N GLN A 501 -5.97 43.43 -13.88
CA GLN A 501 -5.18 42.71 -14.88
C GLN A 501 -3.68 42.81 -14.65
N GLY A 502 -3.24 43.36 -13.52
CA GLY A 502 -1.85 43.43 -13.12
C GLY A 502 -1.22 44.81 -13.24
N CYS A 503 -1.80 45.79 -13.92
CA CYS A 503 -1.16 47.12 -13.99
C CYS A 503 -1.26 47.86 -12.64
N SER A 504 -0.13 48.13 -11.99
CA SER A 504 -0.14 48.88 -10.72
C SER A 504 -0.70 50.29 -10.89
N SER A 505 -1.35 50.81 -9.85
CA SER A 505 -1.95 52.14 -9.85
C SER A 505 -0.92 53.23 -10.22
N SER A 506 0.32 53.08 -9.76
CA SER A 506 1.41 54.00 -10.09
C SER A 506 1.86 53.92 -11.54
N CYS A 507 1.91 52.73 -12.17
CA CYS A 507 2.18 52.66 -13.60
C CYS A 507 1.10 53.41 -14.40
N LEU A 508 -0.17 53.26 -13.99
CA LEU A 508 -1.28 53.94 -14.67
C LEU A 508 -1.20 55.46 -14.50
N LEU A 509 -0.83 55.95 -13.32
CA LEU A 509 -0.58 57.38 -13.08
C LEU A 509 0.60 57.91 -13.91
N GLU A 510 1.67 57.13 -14.08
CA GLU A 510 2.79 57.47 -14.97
C GLU A 510 2.32 57.59 -16.44
N ALA A 511 1.43 56.70 -16.87
CA ALA A 511 0.85 56.76 -18.21
C ALA A 511 0.00 58.03 -18.41
N GLU A 512 -0.81 58.43 -17.43
CA GLU A 512 -1.65 59.63 -17.47
C GLU A 512 -0.82 60.93 -17.53
N ALA A 513 0.31 60.98 -16.81
CA ALA A 513 1.16 62.16 -16.75
C ALA A 513 1.85 62.50 -18.09
N SER A 514 1.87 61.56 -19.04
CA SER A 514 2.81 61.56 -20.16
C SER A 514 2.28 62.11 -21.49
N MET A 515 0.99 62.46 -21.61
CA MET A 515 0.44 62.88 -22.92
C MET A 515 -0.82 63.76 -22.82
N ALA A 516 -0.94 64.75 -23.70
CA ALA A 516 -2.20 65.45 -23.93
C ALA A 516 -3.20 64.52 -24.61
N CYS A 517 -4.47 64.54 -24.17
CA CYS A 517 -5.53 63.75 -24.78
C CYS A 517 -5.62 64.05 -26.29
N SER A 518 -5.30 63.05 -27.11
CA SER A 518 -5.44 63.09 -28.56
C SER A 518 -6.02 61.78 -29.04
N ASP A 519 -6.88 61.85 -30.05
CA ASP A 519 -7.49 60.66 -30.63
C ASP A 519 -6.41 59.79 -31.27
N VAL A 520 -6.40 58.51 -30.88
CA VAL A 520 -5.47 57.53 -31.42
C VAL A 520 -5.88 57.21 -32.86
N ALA A 521 -4.97 57.41 -33.81
CA ALA A 521 -5.23 57.08 -35.20
C ALA A 521 -5.57 55.57 -35.35
N PRO A 522 -6.49 55.18 -36.26
CA PRO A 522 -6.83 53.77 -36.47
C PRO A 522 -5.65 52.89 -36.90
N THR A 523 -4.60 53.50 -37.46
CA THR A 523 -3.35 52.85 -37.86
C THR A 523 -2.34 52.73 -36.73
N ALA A 524 -2.62 53.29 -35.54
CA ALA A 524 -1.70 53.20 -34.42
C ALA A 524 -1.58 51.75 -33.95
N PRO A 525 -0.36 51.26 -33.66
CA PRO A 525 -0.15 49.87 -33.24
C PRO A 525 -0.98 49.46 -32.02
N GLY A 526 -1.13 50.35 -31.04
CA GLY A 526 -1.94 50.09 -29.84
C GLY A 526 -3.43 49.90 -30.14
N TRP A 527 -3.96 50.63 -31.12
CA TRP A 527 -5.36 50.47 -31.57
C TRP A 527 -5.55 49.15 -32.33
N GLN A 528 -4.60 48.79 -33.19
CA GLN A 528 -4.64 47.50 -33.89
C GLN A 528 -4.51 46.33 -32.92
N SER A 529 -3.57 46.40 -31.97
CA SER A 529 -3.40 45.40 -30.91
C SER A 529 -4.66 45.25 -30.06
N PHE A 530 -5.34 46.35 -29.71
CA PHE A 530 -6.62 46.30 -29.00
C PHE A 530 -7.66 45.45 -29.74
N TRP A 531 -7.82 45.64 -31.05
CA TRP A 531 -8.79 44.87 -31.84
C TRP A 531 -8.34 43.44 -32.14
N MET A 532 -7.04 43.21 -32.35
CA MET A 532 -6.50 41.86 -32.54
C MET A 532 -6.66 41.00 -31.29
N ASN A 533 -6.47 41.60 -30.11
CA ASN A 533 -6.63 40.91 -28.82
C ASN A 533 -8.09 40.88 -28.34
N TYR A 534 -9.04 41.50 -29.05
CA TYR A 534 -10.45 41.55 -28.64
C TYR A 534 -11.03 40.15 -28.41
N VAL A 535 -10.90 39.27 -29.41
CA VAL A 535 -11.49 37.92 -29.34
C VAL A 535 -10.85 37.10 -28.21
N PRO A 536 -9.52 36.95 -28.12
CA PRO A 536 -8.88 36.23 -27.01
C PRO A 536 -9.22 36.77 -25.61
N VAL A 537 -9.32 38.10 -25.47
CA VAL A 537 -9.66 38.72 -24.19
C VAL A 537 -11.10 38.42 -23.78
N ILE A 538 -12.03 38.55 -24.71
CA ILE A 538 -13.45 38.33 -24.45
C ILE A 538 -13.73 36.83 -24.27
N SER A 539 -13.11 35.95 -25.05
CA SER A 539 -13.20 34.50 -24.88
C SER A 539 -12.68 34.09 -23.51
N SER A 540 -11.50 34.59 -23.11
CA SER A 540 -10.96 34.37 -21.76
C SER A 540 -11.86 34.92 -20.65
N PHE A 541 -12.48 36.09 -20.84
CA PHE A 541 -13.35 36.69 -19.83
C PHE A 541 -14.66 35.93 -19.64
N PHE A 542 -15.25 35.41 -20.72
CA PHE A 542 -16.51 34.67 -20.67
C PHE A 542 -16.34 33.14 -20.57
N GLY A 543 -15.12 32.62 -20.73
CA GLY A 543 -14.84 31.19 -20.76
C GLY A 543 -15.39 30.48 -22.00
N CYS A 544 -15.51 31.19 -23.13
CA CYS A 544 -15.97 30.62 -24.40
C CYS A 544 -14.78 30.21 -25.27
N GLU A 545 -14.96 29.26 -26.19
CA GLU A 545 -13.94 28.97 -27.20
C GLU A 545 -13.93 30.09 -28.25
N ASP A 546 -12.76 30.36 -28.87
CA ASP A 546 -12.59 31.47 -29.83
C ASP A 546 -13.56 31.40 -31.03
N ASN A 547 -14.06 30.21 -31.36
CA ASN A 547 -15.00 29.98 -32.46
C ASN A 547 -16.42 30.49 -32.19
N ASP A 548 -16.79 30.71 -30.93
CA ASP A 548 -18.15 31.11 -30.55
C ASP A 548 -18.37 32.64 -30.66
N ILE A 549 -17.30 33.42 -30.87
CA ILE A 549 -17.35 34.88 -30.89
C ILE A 549 -17.35 35.39 -32.33
N ILE A 550 -18.53 35.76 -32.82
CA ILE A 550 -18.68 36.41 -34.12
C ILE A 550 -18.40 37.92 -33.98
N VAL A 551 -17.26 38.38 -34.49
CA VAL A 551 -16.94 39.81 -34.59
C VAL A 551 -17.50 40.38 -35.90
N TYR A 552 -18.56 41.18 -35.82
CA TYR A 552 -19.11 41.87 -36.99
C TYR A 552 -18.23 43.09 -37.35
N GLN A 553 -17.44 43.00 -38.43
CA GLN A 553 -16.55 44.06 -38.91
C GLN A 553 -17.24 45.24 -39.63
N THR A 554 -18.53 45.50 -39.42
CA THR A 554 -19.20 46.63 -40.11
C THR A 554 -19.22 47.90 -39.26
N PRO A 555 -18.81 49.07 -39.79
CA PRO A 555 -18.64 50.31 -39.01
C PRO A 555 -19.96 51.02 -38.64
N ARG A 556 -21.10 50.33 -38.70
CA ARG A 556 -22.41 50.90 -38.34
C ARG A 556 -23.26 49.85 -37.59
N LEU A 557 -23.54 50.18 -36.33
CA LEU A 557 -24.59 49.67 -35.43
C LEU A 557 -24.32 48.42 -34.55
N ALA A 558 -24.46 48.70 -33.25
CA ALA A 558 -25.06 47.90 -32.16
C ALA A 558 -24.76 46.40 -32.09
N PHE A 559 -24.00 46.04 -31.05
CA PHE A 559 -23.74 44.66 -30.63
C PHE A 559 -25.03 43.95 -30.20
N LYS A 560 -25.30 42.79 -30.80
CA LYS A 560 -26.26 41.80 -30.30
C LYS A 560 -25.48 40.53 -29.98
N VAL A 561 -25.36 40.19 -28.69
CA VAL A 561 -24.84 38.89 -28.26
C VAL A 561 -25.92 37.87 -28.61
N VAL A 562 -25.64 37.02 -29.61
CA VAL A 562 -26.50 35.89 -29.95
C VAL A 562 -26.11 34.75 -29.03
N SER A 563 -26.84 34.57 -27.93
CA SER A 563 -26.83 33.29 -27.24
C SER A 563 -27.79 32.37 -28.00
N GLU A 564 -27.26 31.50 -28.85
CA GLU A 564 -28.01 30.36 -29.35
C GLU A 564 -28.13 29.32 -28.24
N LEU A 565 -29.06 29.56 -27.31
CA LEU A 565 -29.68 28.48 -26.56
C LEU A 565 -30.56 27.71 -27.54
N GLY A 566 -30.14 26.48 -27.86
CA GLY A 566 -30.70 25.61 -28.88
C GLY A 566 -32.23 25.61 -28.94
N ALA A 567 -32.75 26.17 -30.02
CA ALA A 567 -34.07 25.83 -30.54
C ALA A 567 -33.86 24.84 -31.70
N ASP A 568 -34.02 23.56 -31.38
CA ASP A 568 -34.11 22.47 -32.32
C ASP A 568 -35.19 22.79 -33.37
N THR A 569 -34.76 23.19 -34.57
CA THR A 569 -35.65 23.38 -35.72
C THR A 569 -35.11 22.54 -36.88
N SER A 570 -35.46 21.26 -36.83
CA SER A 570 -35.50 20.36 -37.98
C SER A 570 -36.56 20.86 -38.99
N GLY A 571 -36.17 21.83 -39.82
CA GLY A 571 -36.99 22.38 -40.90
C GLY A 571 -36.23 22.35 -42.23
N ASN A 572 -36.46 21.29 -42.99
CA ASN A 572 -36.01 21.05 -44.37
C ASN A 572 -36.13 22.30 -45.28
N PRO A 573 -35.13 22.66 -46.10
CA PRO A 573 -35.33 23.65 -47.15
C PRO A 573 -35.75 22.96 -48.45
N THR A 574 -36.95 23.30 -48.92
CA THR A 574 -37.31 23.20 -50.34
C THR A 574 -37.44 24.60 -50.93
N VAL A 575 -36.70 24.78 -52.04
CA VAL A 575 -36.69 25.87 -53.04
C VAL A 575 -35.85 27.09 -52.70
#